data_AF-A0AAV8UJI8-F1
#
_entry.id   AF-A0AAV8UJI8-F1
#
_cell.length_a   1.000
_cell.length_b   1.000
_cell.length_c   1.000
_cell.angle_alpha   90.00
_cell.angle_beta   90.00
_cell.angle_gamma   90.00
#
_symmetry.space_group_name_H-M   'P 1'
#
loop_
_entity.id
_entity.type
_entity.pdbx_description
1 polymer ?
#
loop_
_entity_poly.entity_id
_entity_poly.type
_entity_poly.pdbx_seq_one_letter_code
_entity_poly.pdbx_strand_id
1 'polypeptide(L)'
;MAFTTVGPRPLRRSGGLRTVKCTVSDSTRRAFMKVAMPGVLVGRPIYGLAEDAVPTMSLYDLSASMDGQKVEMNKYRGKVVLVINVTPYCALLTPQCEELLSLYDKYSGKGFEVLAYPCDQFGQQEPSDYEDTCKIARERYGAKFSIFDEVNVNPPNVDNVYKFLKSTNPESHKPIEWNFAKFLVDKDGQAARRYKPGILPSMLEEDVARLLDGKPLPPRPKPHIKAA
;
A
#
# COMPACT_ATOMS: atom_id res chain seq x y z
N MET A 1 -50.14 34.85 -1.01
CA MET A 1 -49.29 35.89 -0.39
C MET A 1 -48.18 35.16 0.36
N ALA A 2 -46.88 35.31 0.14
CA ALA A 2 -46.10 36.12 -0.78
C ALA A 2 -44.79 35.34 -1.07
N PHE A 3 -44.37 35.33 -2.34
CA PHE A 3 -43.04 34.89 -2.77
C PHE A 3 -42.10 36.10 -2.69
N THR A 4 -40.90 35.95 -2.12
CA THR A 4 -39.81 36.93 -2.24
C THR A 4 -38.63 36.30 -2.95
N THR A 5 -38.54 36.57 -4.25
CA THR A 5 -37.38 36.32 -5.09
C THR A 5 -36.40 37.49 -4.95
N VAL A 6 -35.14 37.21 -4.62
CA VAL A 6 -34.06 38.20 -4.69
C VAL A 6 -33.14 37.81 -5.83
N GLY A 7 -33.19 38.61 -6.91
CA GLY A 7 -32.36 38.44 -8.10
C GLY A 7 -30.90 38.89 -7.91
N PRO A 8 -30.00 38.51 -8.84
CA PRO A 8 -28.56 38.76 -8.71
C PRO A 8 -28.18 40.18 -9.13
N ARG A 9 -27.22 40.79 -8.42
CA ARG A 9 -26.59 42.07 -8.78
C ARG A 9 -25.18 41.87 -9.40
N PRO A 10 -24.70 42.83 -10.22
CA PRO A 10 -23.74 42.57 -11.29
C PRO A 10 -22.26 42.74 -10.91
N LEU A 11 -21.44 42.14 -11.78
CA LEU A 11 -19.98 42.10 -11.83
C LEU A 11 -19.31 43.48 -11.77
N ARG A 12 -18.25 43.58 -10.96
CA ARG A 12 -17.30 44.71 -10.97
C ARG A 12 -15.94 44.23 -11.50
N ARG A 13 -15.54 44.78 -12.65
CA ARG A 13 -14.21 44.67 -13.27
C ARG A 13 -13.27 45.72 -12.67
N SER A 14 -12.06 45.30 -12.32
CA SER A 14 -10.79 46.07 -12.28
C SER A 14 -9.73 45.10 -11.74
N GLY A 15 -8.55 44.87 -12.29
CA GLY A 15 -7.70 45.58 -13.22
C GLY A 15 -6.26 45.25 -12.80
N GLY A 16 -5.36 45.00 -13.76
CA GLY A 16 -3.91 44.98 -13.50
C GLY A 16 -3.21 43.62 -13.58
N LEU A 17 -2.94 43.17 -14.80
CA LEU A 17 -1.82 42.26 -15.09
C LEU A 17 -0.51 42.97 -14.70
N ARG A 18 0.29 42.39 -13.80
CA ARG A 18 1.70 42.74 -13.65
C ARG A 18 2.55 41.54 -14.09
N THR A 19 3.11 41.66 -15.28
CA THR A 19 4.19 40.79 -15.77
C THR A 19 5.48 41.16 -15.04
N VAL A 20 6.04 40.23 -14.28
CA VAL A 20 7.41 40.33 -13.74
C VAL A 20 8.36 39.77 -14.80
N LYS A 21 9.08 40.65 -15.50
CA LYS A 21 10.25 40.28 -16.31
C LYS A 21 11.45 40.23 -15.38
N CYS A 22 12.01 39.04 -15.13
CA CYS A 22 13.33 38.90 -14.56
C CYS A 22 14.38 39.14 -15.65
N THR A 23 15.12 40.25 -15.54
CA THR A 23 16.30 40.54 -16.36
C THR A 23 17.52 39.85 -15.76
N VAL A 24 18.18 39.02 -16.57
CA VAL A 24 19.48 38.43 -16.27
C VAL A 24 20.53 39.54 -16.37
N SER A 25 21.30 39.74 -15.30
CA SER A 25 22.46 40.65 -15.26
C SER A 25 23.72 39.85 -15.58
N ASP A 26 24.31 40.15 -16.74
CA ASP A 26 25.59 39.63 -17.21
C ASP A 26 26.70 40.65 -16.89
N SER A 27 27.59 40.33 -15.95
CA SER A 27 28.88 40.99 -15.71
C SER A 27 29.70 39.99 -14.88
N THR A 28 30.94 39.60 -15.17
CA THR A 28 32.04 40.35 -15.76
C THR A 28 33.07 39.35 -16.31
N ARG A 29 33.56 39.58 -17.53
CA ARG A 29 34.77 38.94 -18.08
C ARG A 29 36.02 39.66 -17.58
N ARG A 30 36.95 38.92 -16.96
CA ARG A 30 38.44 39.08 -16.94
C ARG A 30 38.97 38.36 -15.69
N ALA A 31 40.12 37.70 -15.64
CA ALA A 31 41.23 37.57 -16.57
C ALA A 31 41.97 36.26 -16.28
N PHE A 32 42.71 35.79 -17.29
CA PHE A 32 43.69 34.72 -17.20
C PHE A 32 44.80 35.06 -16.20
N MET A 33 45.14 34.11 -15.32
CA MET A 33 46.51 33.91 -14.86
C MET A 33 46.81 32.42 -14.86
N LYS A 34 47.74 32.04 -15.74
CA LYS A 34 48.41 30.74 -15.75
C LYS A 34 49.45 30.76 -14.63
N VAL A 35 49.39 29.79 -13.72
CA VAL A 35 50.57 29.32 -12.97
C VAL A 35 50.54 27.80 -13.04
N ALA A 36 51.54 27.24 -13.71
CA ALA A 36 51.81 25.81 -13.74
C ALA A 36 52.67 25.45 -12.51
N MET A 37 52.26 24.43 -11.77
CA MET A 37 53.04 23.81 -10.69
C MET A 37 53.07 22.29 -10.95
N PRO A 38 54.24 21.62 -10.87
CA PRO A 38 54.38 20.22 -11.21
C PRO A 38 54.08 19.29 -10.02
N GLY A 39 53.36 18.20 -10.30
CA GLY A 39 53.53 16.87 -9.71
C GLY A 39 53.42 16.71 -8.20
N VAL A 40 52.22 16.31 -7.73
CA VAL A 40 52.05 15.42 -6.57
C VAL A 40 50.98 14.39 -6.92
N LEU A 41 51.33 13.11 -6.86
CA LEU A 41 50.42 11.96 -6.89
C LEU A 41 49.50 12.04 -5.68
N VAL A 42 48.28 12.55 -5.86
CA VAL A 42 47.23 12.48 -4.83
C VAL A 42 46.36 11.27 -5.15
N GLY A 43 46.32 10.32 -4.22
CA GLY A 43 45.55 9.10 -4.31
C GLY A 43 44.10 9.36 -4.69
N ARG A 44 43.54 8.49 -5.54
CA ARG A 44 42.10 8.47 -5.84
C ARG A 44 41.35 8.30 -4.51
N PRO A 45 40.39 9.18 -4.17
CA PRO A 45 39.47 8.87 -3.10
C PRO A 45 38.66 7.67 -3.56
N ILE A 46 38.82 6.55 -2.85
CA ILE A 46 37.87 5.45 -2.84
C ILE A 46 36.61 6.04 -2.19
N TYR A 47 35.70 6.55 -3.00
CA TYR A 47 34.35 6.84 -2.54
C TYR A 47 33.72 5.48 -2.21
N GLY A 48 33.74 5.15 -0.91
CA GLY A 48 32.92 4.08 -0.38
C GLY A 48 31.47 4.37 -0.77
N LEU A 49 30.88 3.44 -1.52
CA LEU A 49 29.44 3.37 -1.68
C LEU A 49 28.88 2.96 -0.32
N ALA A 50 28.60 3.94 0.53
CA ALA A 50 27.53 3.76 1.49
C ALA A 50 26.27 3.60 0.63
N GLU A 51 25.79 2.36 0.50
CA GLU A 51 24.43 2.12 0.06
C GLU A 51 23.54 2.92 1.02
N ASP A 52 22.93 3.99 0.50
CA ASP A 52 21.96 4.78 1.24
C ASP A 52 20.89 3.82 1.77
N ALA A 53 20.92 3.55 3.08
CA ALA A 53 19.89 2.80 3.74
C ALA A 53 18.61 3.62 3.65
N VAL A 54 17.77 3.31 2.67
CA VAL A 54 16.42 3.87 2.57
C VAL A 54 15.73 3.47 3.88
N PRO A 55 15.28 4.43 4.73
CA PRO A 55 14.49 4.10 5.89
C PRO A 55 13.11 3.72 5.38
N THR A 56 12.98 2.48 4.93
CA THR A 56 11.74 1.86 4.51
C THR A 56 10.97 1.49 5.75
N MET A 57 9.93 2.28 6.09
CA MET A 57 8.91 1.85 7.06
C MET A 57 8.58 0.39 6.78
N SER A 58 8.76 -0.48 7.77
CA SER A 58 8.42 -1.89 7.68
C SER A 58 7.01 -2.08 8.23
N LEU A 59 6.33 -3.15 7.81
CA LEU A 59 5.14 -3.62 8.51
C LEU A 59 5.40 -3.76 10.01
N TYR A 60 6.62 -4.15 10.41
CA TYR A 60 6.98 -4.41 11.80
C TYR A 60 7.03 -3.17 12.70
N ASP A 61 7.08 -1.97 12.11
CA ASP A 61 7.06 -0.69 12.83
C ASP A 61 5.63 -0.21 13.12
N LEU A 62 4.62 -0.96 12.66
CA LEU A 62 3.21 -0.60 12.75
C LEU A 62 2.48 -1.41 13.83
N SER A 63 1.29 -0.92 14.16
CA SER A 63 0.33 -1.61 15.00
C SER A 63 -1.06 -1.53 14.39
N ALA A 64 -1.91 -2.49 14.71
CA ALA A 64 -3.33 -2.48 14.37
C ALA A 64 -4.18 -2.82 15.60
N SER A 65 -5.47 -2.56 15.54
CA SER A 65 -6.41 -2.91 16.60
C SER A 65 -7.07 -4.25 16.30
N MET A 66 -7.21 -5.09 17.32
CA MET A 66 -7.90 -6.37 17.26
C MET A 66 -8.67 -6.53 18.56
N ASP A 67 -9.99 -6.59 18.47
CA ASP A 67 -10.90 -6.60 19.63
C ASP A 67 -10.69 -5.37 20.53
N GLY A 68 -10.49 -4.20 19.91
CA GLY A 68 -10.18 -2.94 20.59
C GLY A 68 -8.79 -2.89 21.26
N GLN A 69 -8.00 -3.97 21.16
CA GLN A 69 -6.66 -4.04 21.74
C GLN A 69 -5.58 -3.78 20.68
N LYS A 70 -4.55 -3.03 21.09
CA LYS A 70 -3.39 -2.78 20.23
C LYS A 70 -2.57 -4.04 20.05
N VAL A 71 -2.33 -4.41 18.79
CA VAL A 71 -1.44 -5.51 18.37
C VAL A 71 -0.26 -4.92 17.60
N GLU A 72 0.94 -5.13 18.13
CA GLU A 72 2.19 -4.77 17.44
C GLU A 72 2.45 -5.76 16.29
N MET A 73 2.71 -5.25 15.08
CA MET A 73 2.95 -6.08 13.89
C MET A 73 4.30 -6.80 13.91
N ASN A 74 5.24 -6.37 14.76
CA ASN A 74 6.53 -7.02 14.95
C ASN A 74 6.42 -8.50 15.34
N LYS A 75 5.28 -8.96 15.88
CA LYS A 75 5.00 -10.39 16.13
C LYS A 75 5.02 -11.26 14.88
N TYR A 76 4.88 -10.65 13.69
CA TYR A 76 4.91 -11.33 12.38
C TYR A 76 6.31 -11.29 11.74
N ARG A 77 7.35 -10.88 12.48
CA ARG A 77 8.73 -10.84 11.99
C ARG A 77 9.19 -12.19 11.45
N GLY A 78 9.82 -12.18 10.27
CA GLY A 78 10.34 -13.37 9.60
C GLY A 78 9.27 -14.23 8.92
N LYS A 79 8.00 -13.82 8.97
CA LYS A 79 6.89 -14.48 8.29
C LYS A 79 6.55 -13.76 6.99
N VAL A 80 6.10 -14.53 6.01
CA VAL A 80 5.40 -14.01 4.84
C VAL A 80 3.97 -13.71 5.26
N VAL A 81 3.51 -12.49 5.01
CA VAL A 81 2.20 -12.03 5.48
C VAL A 81 1.33 -11.63 4.30
N LEU A 82 0.13 -12.22 4.21
CA LEU A 82 -0.91 -11.81 3.29
C LEU A 82 -1.92 -10.91 4.01
N VAL A 83 -1.94 -9.63 3.68
CA VAL A 83 -2.94 -8.68 4.16
C VAL A 83 -4.09 -8.61 3.17
N ILE A 84 -5.33 -8.71 3.65
CA ILE A 84 -6.53 -8.72 2.81
C ILE A 84 -7.65 -7.87 3.42
N ASN A 85 -8.32 -7.05 2.61
CA ASN A 85 -9.57 -6.40 3.03
C ASN A 85 -10.74 -7.34 2.75
N VAL A 86 -11.59 -7.53 3.75
CA VAL A 86 -12.71 -8.49 3.70
C VAL A 86 -14.00 -7.80 4.12
N THR A 87 -15.10 -8.47 3.85
CA THR A 87 -16.37 -8.23 4.53
C THR A 87 -17.03 -9.59 4.78
N PRO A 88 -17.71 -9.77 5.92
CA PRO A 88 -18.42 -11.00 6.22
C PRO A 88 -19.65 -11.21 5.31
N TYR A 89 -20.27 -10.15 4.76
CA TYR A 89 -21.35 -10.31 3.78
C TYR A 89 -20.82 -10.61 2.37
N CYS A 90 -19.60 -10.18 2.01
CA CYS A 90 -18.96 -10.57 0.75
C CYS A 90 -18.36 -12.00 0.82
N ALA A 91 -18.09 -12.51 2.03
CA ALA A 91 -17.74 -13.91 2.26
C ALA A 91 -18.89 -14.89 1.94
N LEU A 92 -20.14 -14.41 1.78
CA LEU A 92 -21.31 -15.27 1.63
C LEU A 92 -21.33 -16.13 0.35
N LEU A 93 -20.59 -15.81 -0.72
CA LEU A 93 -20.82 -16.45 -2.02
C LEU A 93 -19.60 -16.50 -2.97
N THR A 94 -18.36 -16.64 -2.48
CA THR A 94 -17.21 -16.56 -3.40
C THR A 94 -16.18 -17.70 -3.20
N PRO A 95 -15.74 -18.39 -4.28
CA PRO A 95 -14.61 -19.34 -4.23
C PRO A 95 -13.34 -18.77 -3.58
N GLN A 96 -13.24 -17.45 -3.49
CA GLN A 96 -12.14 -16.76 -2.82
C GLN A 96 -11.97 -17.11 -1.34
N CYS A 97 -13.05 -17.34 -0.58
CA CYS A 97 -12.91 -17.68 0.85
C CYS A 97 -12.36 -19.09 1.03
N GLU A 98 -12.89 -20.06 0.28
CA GLU A 98 -12.43 -21.46 0.31
C GLU A 98 -10.97 -21.58 -0.14
N GLU A 99 -10.60 -20.86 -1.19
CA GLU A 99 -9.22 -20.82 -1.67
C GLU A 99 -8.27 -20.11 -0.69
N LEU A 100 -8.73 -19.06 0.01
CA LEU A 100 -7.94 -18.39 1.04
C LEU A 100 -7.68 -19.33 2.22
N LEU A 101 -8.70 -20.07 2.68
CA LEU A 101 -8.58 -21.06 3.74
C LEU A 101 -7.64 -22.19 3.32
N SER A 102 -7.77 -22.69 2.08
CA SER A 102 -6.91 -23.73 1.54
C SER A 102 -5.45 -23.28 1.47
N LEU A 103 -5.21 -22.03 1.03
CA LEU A 103 -3.88 -21.44 1.02
C LEU A 103 -3.31 -21.32 2.44
N TYR A 104 -4.12 -20.83 3.39
CA TYR A 104 -3.71 -20.71 4.79
C TYR A 104 -3.43 -22.08 5.43
N ASP A 105 -4.31 -23.06 5.29
CA ASP A 105 -4.11 -24.40 5.85
C ASP A 105 -2.84 -25.07 5.29
N LYS A 106 -2.51 -24.82 4.03
CA LYS A 106 -1.30 -25.38 3.38
C LYS A 106 0.01 -24.81 3.92
N TYR A 107 0.05 -23.52 4.27
CA TYR A 107 1.27 -22.80 4.64
C TYR A 107 1.31 -22.28 6.08
N SER A 108 0.20 -22.35 6.81
CA SER A 108 0.18 -22.07 8.25
C SER A 108 1.17 -22.99 8.97
N GLY A 109 1.87 -22.43 9.95
CA GLY A 109 2.99 -23.12 10.61
C GLY A 109 4.29 -23.24 9.79
N LYS A 110 4.30 -22.85 8.51
CA LYS A 110 5.50 -22.80 7.65
C LYS A 110 6.06 -21.39 7.47
N GLY A 111 5.68 -20.46 8.35
CA GLY A 111 6.09 -19.05 8.27
C GLY A 111 5.18 -18.19 7.37
N PHE A 112 3.94 -18.62 7.12
CA PHE A 112 2.92 -17.82 6.43
C PHE A 112 1.79 -17.44 7.39
N GLU A 113 1.30 -16.20 7.27
CA GLU A 113 0.16 -15.68 8.03
C GLU A 113 -0.78 -14.87 7.15
N VAL A 114 -2.06 -14.87 7.50
CA VAL A 114 -3.07 -14.03 6.87
C VAL A 114 -3.59 -13.02 7.90
N LEU A 115 -3.64 -11.75 7.52
CA LEU A 115 -4.22 -10.66 8.30
C LEU A 115 -5.44 -10.13 7.55
N ALA A 116 -6.62 -10.44 8.06
CA ALA A 116 -7.89 -10.01 7.50
C ALA A 116 -8.36 -8.72 8.18
N TYR A 117 -8.70 -7.73 7.36
CA TYR A 117 -9.18 -6.41 7.78
C TYR A 117 -10.59 -6.17 7.25
N PRO A 118 -11.62 -6.19 8.10
CA PRO A 118 -12.96 -5.76 7.72
C PRO A 118 -12.96 -4.32 7.18
N CYS A 119 -13.84 -4.03 6.24
CA CYS A 119 -13.95 -2.72 5.61
C CYS A 119 -15.33 -2.49 4.98
N ASP A 120 -16.05 -1.46 5.43
CA ASP A 120 -17.39 -1.12 4.91
C ASP A 120 -17.39 -0.16 3.71
N GLN A 121 -16.22 0.26 3.20
CA GLN A 121 -16.12 1.25 2.12
C GLN A 121 -16.66 0.78 0.76
N PHE A 122 -17.06 -0.48 0.63
CA PHE A 122 -17.46 -1.11 -0.62
C PHE A 122 -18.86 -1.73 -0.52
N GLY A 123 -19.86 -0.98 -0.97
CA GLY A 123 -21.24 -1.48 -1.08
C GLY A 123 -21.99 -1.64 0.24
N GLN A 124 -21.50 -1.07 1.35
CA GLN A 124 -22.10 -1.15 2.69
C GLN A 124 -22.38 -2.60 3.11
N GLN A 125 -21.32 -3.41 3.09
CA GLN A 125 -21.37 -4.86 3.25
C GLN A 125 -20.73 -5.31 4.56
N GLU A 126 -20.50 -4.46 5.54
CA GLU A 126 -20.06 -4.87 6.87
C GLU A 126 -21.20 -4.72 7.91
N PRO A 127 -21.51 -5.76 8.70
CA PRO A 127 -22.32 -5.58 9.89
C PRO A 127 -21.53 -4.71 10.86
N SER A 128 -22.22 -3.80 11.55
CA SER A 128 -21.58 -2.81 12.43
C SER A 128 -20.90 -3.38 13.68
N ASP A 129 -20.82 -4.70 13.85
CA ASP A 129 -20.25 -5.34 15.05
C ASP A 129 -19.12 -6.33 14.71
N TYR A 130 -17.98 -6.14 15.38
CA TYR A 130 -16.76 -6.94 15.21
C TYR A 130 -16.96 -8.39 15.68
N GLU A 131 -17.71 -8.61 16.77
CA GLU A 131 -18.01 -9.96 17.27
C GLU A 131 -18.78 -10.76 16.23
N ASP A 132 -19.78 -10.15 15.59
CA ASP A 132 -20.55 -10.77 14.52
C ASP A 132 -19.68 -11.11 13.29
N THR A 133 -18.79 -10.20 12.89
CA THR A 133 -17.84 -10.44 11.79
C THR A 133 -16.94 -11.63 12.08
N CYS A 134 -16.35 -11.68 13.27
CA CYS A 134 -15.50 -12.79 13.72
C CYS A 134 -16.27 -14.11 13.84
N LYS A 135 -17.48 -14.06 14.40
CA LYS A 135 -18.35 -15.21 14.58
C LYS A 135 -18.73 -15.81 13.23
N ILE A 136 -19.18 -15.00 12.27
CA ILE A 136 -19.50 -15.45 10.91
C ILE A 136 -18.27 -16.08 10.25
N ALA A 137 -17.11 -15.42 10.32
CA ALA A 137 -15.87 -15.92 9.74
C ALA A 137 -15.43 -17.27 10.34
N ARG A 138 -15.56 -17.45 11.65
CA ARG A 138 -15.15 -18.67 12.35
C ARG A 138 -16.19 -19.79 12.24
N GLU A 139 -17.45 -19.51 12.54
CA GLU A 139 -18.50 -20.53 12.59
C GLU A 139 -18.90 -21.02 11.20
N ARG A 140 -18.95 -20.14 10.20
CA ARG A 140 -19.38 -20.53 8.85
C ARG A 140 -18.23 -21.02 7.98
N TYR A 141 -17.03 -20.46 8.16
CA TYR A 141 -15.91 -20.70 7.25
C TYR A 141 -14.69 -21.33 7.93
N GLY A 142 -14.69 -21.48 9.25
CA GLY A 142 -13.55 -22.07 9.96
C GLY A 142 -12.28 -21.23 9.84
N ALA A 143 -12.39 -19.89 9.74
CA ALA A 143 -11.23 -19.02 9.65
C ALA A 143 -10.31 -19.18 10.87
N LYS A 144 -9.06 -19.59 10.60
CA LYS A 144 -8.00 -19.83 11.60
C LYS A 144 -6.95 -18.72 11.66
N PHE A 145 -7.10 -17.70 10.82
CA PHE A 145 -6.17 -16.57 10.70
C PHE A 145 -6.63 -15.36 11.53
N SER A 146 -5.75 -14.35 11.65
CA SER A 146 -6.04 -13.15 12.44
C SER A 146 -7.05 -12.26 11.72
N ILE A 147 -8.10 -11.84 12.42
CA ILE A 147 -9.09 -10.86 11.96
C ILE A 147 -8.92 -9.64 12.86
N PHE A 148 -8.68 -8.48 12.26
CA PHE A 148 -8.49 -7.20 12.94
C PHE A 148 -9.80 -6.42 12.97
N ASP A 149 -9.80 -5.30 13.68
CA ASP A 149 -10.91 -4.37 13.69
C ASP A 149 -11.12 -3.73 12.30
N GLU A 150 -12.33 -3.22 12.07
CA GLU A 150 -12.68 -2.52 10.84
C GLU A 150 -11.72 -1.35 10.56
N VAL A 151 -11.33 -1.21 9.29
CA VAL A 151 -10.49 -0.11 8.83
C VAL A 151 -10.98 0.50 7.53
N ASN A 152 -10.66 1.78 7.35
CA ASN A 152 -10.75 2.43 6.06
C ASN A 152 -9.47 2.13 5.26
N VAL A 153 -9.63 1.56 4.08
CA VAL A 153 -8.52 1.27 3.18
C VAL A 153 -8.30 2.39 2.16
N ASN A 154 -9.28 3.25 1.92
CA ASN A 154 -9.27 4.40 1.02
C ASN A 154 -9.51 5.73 1.77
N PRO A 155 -9.09 6.89 1.19
CA PRO A 155 -9.28 8.20 1.81
C PRO A 155 -10.74 8.51 2.16
N PRO A 156 -11.01 9.44 3.11
CA PRO A 156 -10.05 10.37 3.73
C PRO A 156 -9.23 9.78 4.89
N ASN A 157 -9.70 8.73 5.55
CA ASN A 157 -9.15 8.25 6.83
C ASN A 157 -8.45 6.89 6.69
N VAL A 158 -7.47 6.77 5.79
CA VAL A 158 -6.79 5.48 5.55
C VAL A 158 -6.04 5.00 6.79
N ASP A 159 -6.19 3.72 7.13
CA ASP A 159 -5.42 3.05 8.18
C ASP A 159 -3.91 3.03 7.88
N ASN A 160 -3.08 3.04 8.93
CA ASN A 160 -1.63 3.12 8.78
C ASN A 160 -1.01 1.90 8.09
N VAL A 161 -1.57 0.70 8.31
CA VAL A 161 -1.15 -0.52 7.59
C VAL A 161 -1.45 -0.34 6.11
N TYR A 162 -2.64 0.11 5.74
CA TYR A 162 -2.99 0.34 4.33
C TYR A 162 -2.22 1.50 3.69
N LYS A 163 -1.86 2.56 4.43
CA LYS A 163 -0.94 3.60 3.93
C LYS A 163 0.41 3.01 3.56
N PHE A 164 0.99 2.19 4.43
CA PHE A 164 2.24 1.48 4.17
C PHE A 164 2.14 0.53 2.97
N LEU A 165 1.12 -0.33 2.93
CA LEU A 165 0.94 -1.29 1.83
C LEU A 165 0.76 -0.59 0.48
N LYS A 166 0.19 0.62 0.48
CA LYS A 166 0.01 1.44 -0.71
C LYS A 166 1.28 2.17 -1.14
N SER A 167 2.22 2.50 -0.24
CA SER A 167 3.37 3.37 -0.52
C SER A 167 4.53 2.70 -1.27
N THR A 168 4.53 1.38 -1.43
CA THR A 168 5.73 0.67 -1.93
C THR A 168 5.90 0.66 -3.45
N ASN A 169 4.86 0.90 -4.25
CA ASN A 169 4.98 1.04 -5.70
C ASN A 169 3.85 1.86 -6.34
N PRO A 170 4.04 2.40 -7.57
CA PRO A 170 3.04 3.23 -8.24
C PRO A 170 1.67 2.57 -8.43
N GLU A 171 1.60 1.24 -8.62
CA GLU A 171 0.32 0.54 -8.71
C GLU A 171 -0.36 0.40 -7.35
N SER A 172 0.42 0.28 -6.28
CA SER A 172 -0.05 0.25 -4.90
C SER A 172 -0.66 1.60 -4.47
N HIS A 173 -0.22 2.74 -5.03
CA HIS A 173 -0.82 4.06 -4.74
C HIS A 173 -2.28 4.20 -5.18
N LYS A 174 -2.74 3.40 -6.15
CA LYS A 174 -4.11 3.49 -6.67
C LYS A 174 -5.13 3.15 -5.57
N PRO A 175 -6.34 3.74 -5.57
CA PRO A 175 -7.42 3.32 -4.69
C PRO A 175 -7.66 1.81 -4.78
N ILE A 176 -8.10 1.20 -3.68
CA ILE A 176 -8.62 -0.16 -3.69
C ILE A 176 -9.99 -0.12 -4.34
N GLU A 177 -10.19 -0.97 -5.34
CA GLU A 177 -11.36 -0.94 -6.23
C GLU A 177 -12.56 -1.65 -5.58
N TRP A 178 -12.31 -2.67 -4.74
CA TRP A 178 -13.36 -3.50 -4.11
C TRP A 178 -12.80 -4.32 -2.91
N ASN A 179 -13.68 -5.11 -2.29
CA ASN A 179 -13.32 -6.16 -1.33
C ASN A 179 -12.36 -7.20 -1.92
N PHE A 180 -11.61 -7.89 -1.07
CA PHE A 180 -10.61 -8.90 -1.45
C PHE A 180 -9.43 -8.35 -2.26
N ALA A 181 -9.02 -7.09 -2.12
CA ALA A 181 -7.67 -6.72 -2.53
C ALA A 181 -6.67 -7.37 -1.55
N LYS A 182 -5.56 -7.89 -2.10
CA LYS A 182 -4.53 -8.56 -1.29
C LYS A 182 -3.20 -7.88 -1.44
N PHE A 183 -2.42 -7.88 -0.37
CA PHE A 183 -1.06 -7.40 -0.36
C PHE A 183 -0.18 -8.46 0.28
N LEU A 184 0.87 -8.87 -0.43
CA LEU A 184 1.85 -9.80 0.07
C LEU A 184 3.05 -9.01 0.60
N VAL A 185 3.43 -9.31 1.83
CA VAL A 185 4.56 -8.75 2.56
C VAL A 185 5.57 -9.87 2.78
N ASP A 186 6.84 -9.57 2.55
CA ASP A 186 7.93 -10.54 2.72
C ASP A 186 8.38 -10.69 4.19
N LYS A 187 9.39 -11.54 4.39
CA LYS A 187 9.95 -11.86 5.72
C LYS A 187 10.72 -10.71 6.38
N ASP A 188 11.03 -9.66 5.62
CA ASP A 188 11.67 -8.43 6.10
C ASP A 188 10.64 -7.33 6.41
N GLY A 189 9.36 -7.66 6.22
CA GLY A 189 8.23 -6.77 6.49
C GLY A 189 8.02 -5.73 5.38
N GLN A 190 8.57 -5.95 4.19
CA GLN A 190 8.40 -5.05 3.05
C GLN A 190 7.22 -5.51 2.17
N ALA A 191 6.41 -4.57 1.68
CA ALA A 191 5.27 -4.92 0.84
C ALA A 191 5.75 -5.27 -0.58
N ALA A 192 5.72 -6.57 -0.91
CA ALA A 192 6.30 -7.15 -2.11
C ALA A 192 5.37 -7.08 -3.33
N ARG A 193 4.05 -7.31 -3.16
CA ARG A 193 3.10 -7.29 -4.28
C ARG A 193 1.68 -6.99 -3.85
N ARG A 194 0.94 -6.28 -4.71
CA ARG A 194 -0.52 -6.06 -4.61
C ARG A 194 -1.26 -6.86 -5.66
N TYR A 195 -2.36 -7.49 -5.28
CA TYR A 195 -3.29 -8.20 -6.16
C TYR A 195 -4.66 -7.53 -6.14
N LYS A 196 -5.29 -7.47 -7.32
CA LYS A 196 -6.63 -6.90 -7.47
C LYS A 196 -7.70 -7.82 -6.83
N PRO A 197 -8.87 -7.26 -6.47
CA PRO A 197 -10.04 -8.02 -5.99
C PRO A 197 -10.34 -9.34 -6.70
N GLY A 198 -10.29 -9.33 -8.05
CA GLY A 198 -10.63 -10.49 -8.87
C GLY A 198 -9.54 -11.57 -8.99
N ILE A 199 -8.33 -11.35 -8.44
CA ILE A 199 -7.28 -12.38 -8.44
C ILE A 199 -7.56 -13.37 -7.33
N LEU A 200 -7.73 -14.64 -7.68
CA LEU A 200 -8.06 -15.70 -6.75
C LEU A 200 -6.86 -16.07 -5.85
N PRO A 201 -7.07 -16.41 -4.56
CA PRO A 201 -5.98 -16.79 -3.65
C PRO A 201 -5.13 -17.96 -4.14
N SER A 202 -5.69 -18.94 -4.86
CA SER A 202 -4.91 -20.03 -5.47
C SER A 202 -3.83 -19.52 -6.42
N MET A 203 -4.06 -18.41 -7.11
CA MET A 203 -3.08 -17.80 -8.03
C MET A 203 -1.89 -17.15 -7.31
N LEU A 204 -1.97 -16.97 -5.99
CA LEU A 204 -0.90 -16.42 -5.16
C LEU A 204 0.06 -17.51 -4.65
N GLU A 205 -0.28 -18.80 -4.80
CA GLU A 205 0.46 -19.91 -4.20
C GLU A 205 1.96 -19.88 -4.56
N GLU A 206 2.28 -19.69 -5.84
CA GLU A 206 3.67 -19.66 -6.29
C GLU A 206 4.43 -18.50 -5.63
N ASP A 207 3.82 -17.31 -5.58
CA ASP A 207 4.44 -16.13 -4.97
C ASP A 207 4.67 -16.32 -3.46
N VAL A 208 3.71 -16.93 -2.76
CA VAL A 208 3.85 -17.29 -1.34
C VAL A 208 4.99 -18.28 -1.16
N ALA A 209 5.02 -19.37 -1.93
CA ALA A 209 6.06 -20.38 -1.84
C ALA A 209 7.46 -19.79 -2.10
N ARG A 210 7.58 -18.88 -3.08
CA ARG A 210 8.85 -18.21 -3.39
C ARG A 210 9.34 -17.36 -2.23
N LEU A 211 8.48 -16.53 -1.63
CA LEU A 211 8.89 -15.72 -0.48
C LEU A 211 9.20 -16.58 0.75
N LEU A 212 8.50 -17.69 0.94
CA LEU A 212 8.82 -18.67 1.97
C LEU A 212 10.20 -19.32 1.76
N ASP A 213 10.61 -19.51 0.51
CA ASP A 213 11.95 -19.97 0.14
C ASP A 213 13.01 -18.84 0.15
N GLY A 214 12.65 -17.59 0.47
CA GLY A 214 13.54 -16.44 0.38
C GLY A 214 13.90 -16.03 -1.05
N LYS A 215 13.12 -16.47 -2.04
CA LYS A 215 13.31 -16.15 -3.46
C LYS A 215 12.52 -14.89 -3.82
N PRO A 216 13.08 -13.99 -4.65
CA PRO A 216 12.34 -12.83 -5.11
C PRO A 216 11.14 -13.23 -5.97
N LEU A 217 10.11 -12.41 -5.91
CA LEU A 217 8.93 -12.55 -6.77
C LEU A 217 9.30 -12.29 -8.23
N PRO A 218 8.69 -13.02 -9.20
CA PRO A 218 8.92 -12.73 -10.60
C PRO A 218 8.41 -11.32 -10.97
N PRO A 219 8.79 -10.76 -12.13
CA PRO A 219 8.12 -9.57 -12.65
C PRO A 219 6.61 -9.83 -12.82
N ARG A 220 5.78 -8.81 -12.65
CA ARG A 220 4.33 -8.96 -12.92
C ARG A 220 4.14 -9.38 -14.39
N PRO A 221 3.30 -10.39 -14.68
CA PRO A 221 2.92 -10.69 -16.05
C PRO A 221 2.36 -9.42 -16.69
N LYS A 222 2.88 -9.05 -17.87
CA LYS A 222 2.27 -7.96 -18.64
C LYS A 222 0.83 -8.39 -18.95
N PRO A 223 -0.17 -7.52 -18.78
CA PRO A 223 -1.53 -7.84 -19.17
C PRO A 223 -1.52 -8.33 -20.62
N HIS A 224 -1.96 -9.56 -20.85
CA HIS A 224 -2.21 -10.02 -22.20
C HIS A 224 -3.44 -9.26 -22.69
N ILE A 225 -3.20 -8.14 -23.37
CA ILE A 225 -4.23 -7.47 -24.15
C ILE A 225 -4.55 -8.46 -25.29
N LYS A 226 -5.63 -9.22 -25.14
CA LYS A 226 -6.23 -9.87 -26.30
C LYS A 226 -6.66 -8.72 -27.22
N ALA A 227 -5.98 -8.58 -28.35
CA ALA A 227 -6.49 -7.75 -29.44
C ALA A 227 -7.92 -8.24 -29.73
N ALA A 228 -8.84 -7.28 -29.83
CA ALA A 228 -10.28 -7.48 -29.96
C ALA A 228 -10.66 -8.39 -31.14
#